data_AF-K2E078-F1
#
_entry.id   AF-K2E078-F1
#
_cell.length_a   1.000
_cell.length_b   1.000
_cell.length_c   1.000
_cell.angle_alpha   90.00
_cell.angle_beta   90.00
_cell.angle_gamma   90.00
#
_symmetry.space_group_name_H-M   'P 1'
#
loop_
_entity.id
_entity.type
_entity.pdbx_description
1 polymer ?
#
loop_
_entity_poly.entity_id
_entity_poly.type
_entity_poly.pdbx_seq_one_letter_code
_entity_poly.pdbx_strand_id
1 'polypeptide(L)'
;MLAPDAITKNIELELLTPDSPSVIKGNAIAIGILIRNIVDNAIRYSPENSTVQIDIQENDQQVILTIRDNGPGIPEALRKRVFERFFRVIGTQSTGSGL
;
A
#
# COMPACT_ATOMS: atom_id res chain seq x y z
N MET A 1 12.99 -2.67 -0.74
CA MET A 1 12.96 -2.76 -2.21
C MET A 1 11.79 -3.68 -2.52
N LEU A 2 10.77 -3.20 -3.23
CA LEU A 2 9.48 -3.90 -3.36
C LEU A 2 9.57 -5.29 -4.02
N ALA A 3 10.33 -5.36 -5.12
CA ALA A 3 10.37 -6.55 -5.96
C ALA A 3 10.99 -7.79 -5.29
N PRO A 4 12.14 -7.70 -4.58
CA PRO A 4 12.70 -8.85 -3.89
C PRO A 4 11.73 -9.48 -2.87
N ASP A 5 11.10 -8.68 -2.02
CA ASP A 5 10.22 -9.19 -0.95
C ASP A 5 8.95 -9.84 -1.53
N ALA A 6 8.38 -9.26 -2.59
CA ALA A 6 7.22 -9.83 -3.28
C ALA A 6 7.56 -11.18 -3.94
N ILE A 7 8.72 -11.26 -4.60
CA ILE A 7 9.18 -12.51 -5.24
C ILE A 7 9.44 -13.58 -4.18
N THR A 8 10.14 -13.25 -3.09
CA THR A 8 10.46 -14.22 -2.03
C THR A 8 9.21 -14.78 -1.38
N LYS A 9 8.17 -13.97 -1.18
CA LYS A 9 6.89 -14.40 -0.61
C LYS A 9 5.92 -14.99 -1.64
N ASN A 10 6.29 -15.05 -2.92
CA ASN A 10 5.39 -15.41 -4.01
C ASN A 10 4.08 -14.59 -3.98
N ILE A 11 4.20 -13.27 -3.84
CA ILE A 11 3.07 -12.35 -3.86
C ILE A 11 2.82 -11.90 -5.30
N GLU A 12 1.60 -12.06 -5.77
CA GLU A 12 1.13 -11.54 -7.05
C GLU A 12 0.73 -10.07 -6.91
N LEU A 13 1.17 -9.23 -7.86
CA LEU A 13 0.77 -7.83 -7.93
C LEU A 13 -0.24 -7.66 -9.07
N GLU A 14 -1.46 -7.29 -8.74
CA GLU A 14 -2.51 -7.01 -9.71
C GLU A 14 -2.71 -5.49 -9.81
N LEU A 15 -2.65 -4.96 -11.04
CA LEU A 15 -2.88 -3.55 -11.33
C LEU A 15 -4.13 -3.41 -12.19
N LEU A 16 -5.16 -2.79 -11.63
CA LEU A 16 -6.39 -2.41 -12.31
C LEU A 16 -6.36 -0.91 -12.56
N THR A 17 -6.49 -0.51 -13.82
CA THR A 17 -6.49 0.89 -14.25
C THR A 17 -7.59 1.13 -15.26
N PRO A 18 -8.08 2.37 -15.40
CA PRO A 18 -8.95 2.73 -16.50
C PRO A 18 -8.21 2.62 -17.84
N ASP A 19 -8.95 2.55 -18.94
CA ASP A 19 -8.38 2.48 -20.30
C ASP A 19 -7.59 3.76 -20.66
N SER A 20 -7.98 4.90 -20.07
CA SER A 20 -7.31 6.19 -20.24
C SER A 20 -6.52 6.57 -18.98
N PRO A 21 -5.36 7.22 -19.13
CA PRO A 21 -4.57 7.65 -17.98
C PRO A 21 -5.30 8.73 -17.17
N SER A 22 -5.48 8.48 -15.88
CA SER A 22 -5.99 9.46 -14.93
C SER A 22 -4.91 10.50 -14.59
N VAL A 23 -5.28 11.78 -14.59
CA VAL A 23 -4.34 12.89 -14.36
C VAL A 23 -4.75 13.70 -13.14
N ILE A 24 -3.82 13.88 -12.20
CA ILE A 24 -4.01 14.71 -11.01
C ILE A 24 -2.96 15.82 -10.94
N LYS A 25 -3.33 16.94 -10.32
CA LYS A 25 -2.38 18.02 -9.98
C LYS A 25 -1.80 17.76 -8.59
N GLY A 26 -0.47 17.76 -8.48
CA GLY A 26 0.21 17.58 -7.19
C GLY A 26 1.72 17.51 -7.31
N ASN A 27 2.39 17.26 -6.18
CA ASN A 27 3.83 17.03 -6.16
C ASN A 27 4.13 15.57 -6.53
N ALA A 28 4.65 15.35 -7.74
CA ALA A 28 4.94 14.01 -8.25
C ALA A 28 5.88 13.19 -7.37
N ILE A 29 6.88 13.83 -6.74
CA ILE A 29 7.82 13.16 -5.84
C ILE A 29 7.10 12.68 -4.58
N ALA A 30 6.32 13.57 -3.95
CA ALA A 30 5.60 13.24 -2.72
C ALA A 30 4.56 12.13 -2.94
N ILE A 31 3.84 12.18 -4.06
CA ILE A 31 2.87 11.14 -4.45
C ILE A 31 3.59 9.81 -4.71
N GLY A 32 4.72 9.82 -5.42
CA GLY A 32 5.50 8.60 -5.65
C GLY A 32 6.00 7.95 -4.35
N ILE A 33 6.40 8.78 -3.36
CA ILE A 33 6.78 8.29 -2.03
C ILE A 33 5.57 7.69 -1.30
N LEU A 34 4.41 8.36 -1.32
CA LEU A 34 3.17 7.88 -0.71
C LEU A 34 2.77 6.50 -1.26
N ILE A 35 2.70 6.38 -2.59
CA ILE A 35 2.31 5.12 -3.26
C ILE A 35 3.28 4.01 -2.87
N ARG A 36 4.59 4.28 -2.94
CA ARG A 36 5.62 3.32 -2.52
C ARG A 36 5.41 2.89 -1.08
N ASN A 37 5.24 3.81 -0.14
CA ASN A 37 5.07 3.47 1.27
C ASN A 37 3.88 2.54 1.52
N ILE A 38 2.75 2.79 0.86
CA ILE A 38 1.55 1.98 1.04
C ILE A 38 1.73 0.60 0.41
N VAL A 39 2.29 0.51 -0.80
CA VAL A 39 2.55 -0.77 -1.48
C VAL A 39 3.63 -1.59 -0.75
N ASP A 40 4.68 -0.94 -0.23
CA ASP A 40 5.72 -1.57 0.59
C ASP A 40 5.11 -2.21 1.84
N ASN A 41 4.17 -1.51 2.49
CA ASN A 41 3.45 -2.05 3.64
C ASN A 41 2.55 -3.22 3.26
N ALA A 42 1.79 -3.12 2.17
CA ALA A 42 0.95 -4.20 1.67
C ALA A 42 1.75 -5.50 1.46
N ILE A 43 2.90 -5.44 0.75
CA ILE A 43 3.76 -6.60 0.49
C ILE A 43 4.38 -7.15 1.79
N ARG A 44 4.82 -6.24 2.66
CA ARG A 44 5.46 -6.59 3.93
C ARG A 44 4.53 -7.33 4.87
N TYR A 45 3.27 -6.92 4.97
CA TYR A 45 2.32 -7.51 5.92
C TYR A 45 1.45 -8.61 5.31
N SER A 46 1.48 -8.78 3.98
CA SER A 46 0.84 -9.91 3.32
C SER A 46 1.54 -11.24 3.63
N PRO A 47 0.77 -12.33 3.77
CA PRO A 47 1.29 -13.69 3.89
C PRO A 47 1.89 -14.17 2.55
N GLU A 48 2.59 -15.29 2.58
CA GLU A 48 3.12 -15.93 1.37
C GLU A 48 1.97 -16.43 0.46
N ASN A 49 2.21 -16.46 -0.85
CA ASN A 49 1.24 -16.93 -1.87
C ASN A 49 -0.07 -16.14 -1.86
N SER A 50 0.01 -14.82 -1.75
CA SER A 50 -1.15 -13.92 -1.70
C SER A 50 -1.11 -12.87 -2.81
N THR A 51 -2.13 -12.02 -2.87
CA THR A 51 -2.26 -11.00 -3.91
C THR A 51 -2.32 -9.62 -3.27
N VAL A 52 -1.54 -8.68 -3.80
CA VAL A 52 -1.72 -7.25 -3.53
C VAL A 52 -2.33 -6.60 -4.76
N GLN A 53 -3.55 -6.10 -4.62
CA GLN A 53 -4.29 -5.46 -5.69
C GLN A 53 -4.16 -3.93 -5.58
N ILE A 54 -3.80 -3.30 -6.67
CA ILE A 54 -3.71 -1.84 -6.84
C ILE A 54 -4.78 -1.46 -7.85
N ASP A 55 -5.76 -0.68 -7.42
CA ASP A 55 -6.90 -0.27 -8.24
C ASP A 55 -6.94 1.26 -8.34
N ILE A 56 -6.96 1.75 -9.57
CA ILE A 56 -7.11 3.16 -9.89
C ILE A 56 -8.49 3.34 -10.53
N GLN A 57 -9.32 4.13 -9.87
CA GLN A 57 -10.63 4.52 -10.38
C GLN A 57 -10.69 6.03 -10.52
N GLU A 58 -11.40 6.50 -11.52
CA GLU A 58 -11.65 7.92 -11.73
C GLU A 58 -13.16 8.14 -11.80
N ASN A 59 -13.63 9.18 -11.11
CA ASN A 59 -14.97 9.71 -11.26
C ASN A 59 -14.88 11.21 -11.56
N ASP A 60 -16.02 11.85 -11.80
CA ASP A 60 -16.10 13.26 -12.20
C ASP A 60 -15.43 14.24 -11.23
N GLN A 61 -15.12 13.83 -9.99
CA GLN A 61 -14.60 14.69 -8.93
C GLN A 61 -13.16 14.38 -8.54
N GLN A 62 -12.70 13.12 -8.68
CA GLN A 62 -11.42 12.69 -8.15
C GLN A 62 -10.92 11.37 -8.74
N VAL A 63 -9.62 11.16 -8.60
CA VAL A 63 -8.96 9.87 -8.80
C VAL A 63 -8.82 9.17 -7.45
N ILE A 64 -9.24 7.92 -7.38
CA ILE A 64 -9.21 7.06 -6.20
C ILE A 64 -8.17 5.97 -6.45
N LEU A 65 -7.13 5.95 -5.62
CA LEU A 65 -6.15 4.88 -5.56
C LEU A 65 -6.45 3.97 -4.36
N THR A 66 -6.74 2.71 -4.63
CA THR A 66 -6.99 1.69 -3.60
C THR A 66 -5.87 0.66 -3.65
N ILE A 67 -5.28 0.36 -2.48
CA ILE A 67 -4.34 -0.76 -2.31
C ILE A 67 -5.01 -1.75 -1.35
N ARG A 68 -5.15 -2.99 -1.78
CA ARG A 68 -5.73 -4.09 -1.01
C ARG A 68 -4.70 -5.19 -0.83
N ASP A 69 -4.54 -5.65 0.39
CA ASP A 69 -3.62 -6.71 0.78
C ASP A 69 -4.34 -7.80 1.59
N ASN A 70 -3.69 -8.96 1.75
CA ASN A 70 -4.21 -10.09 2.53
C ASN A 70 -3.58 -10.21 3.93
N GLY A 71 -2.98 -9.14 4.43
CA GLY A 71 -2.39 -9.10 5.76
C GLY A 71 -3.42 -9.22 6.89
N PRO A 72 -2.94 -9.26 8.15
CA PRO A 72 -3.79 -9.44 9.34
C PRO A 72 -4.74 -8.25 9.61
N GLY A 73 -4.65 -7.18 8.82
CA GLY A 73 -5.40 -5.95 9.03
C GLY A 73 -4.92 -5.15 10.25
N ILE A 74 -5.63 -4.06 10.52
CA ILE A 74 -5.32 -3.15 11.63
C ILE A 74 -6.50 -3.20 12.62
N PRO A 75 -6.27 -3.58 13.90
CA PRO A 75 -7.29 -3.54 14.93
C PRO A 75 -7.93 -2.16 15.02
N GLU A 76 -9.24 -2.08 15.22
CA GLU A 76 -10.00 -0.83 15.16
C GLU A 76 -9.43 0.27 16.07
N ALA A 77 -9.05 -0.11 17.30
CA ALA A 77 -8.44 0.79 18.28
C ALA A 77 -7.09 1.40 17.82
N LEU A 78 -6.44 0.79 16.83
CA LEU A 78 -5.13 1.22 16.32
C LEU A 78 -5.23 1.96 14.98
N ARG A 79 -6.37 1.94 14.28
CA ARG A 79 -6.53 2.53 12.93
C ARG A 79 -6.25 4.02 12.85
N LYS A 80 -6.48 4.78 13.93
CA LYS A 80 -6.11 6.21 13.97
C LYS A 80 -4.63 6.42 14.24
N ARG A 81 -4.04 5.54 15.05
CA ARG A 81 -2.65 5.66 15.53
C ARG A 81 -1.64 5.25 14.47
N VAL A 82 -2.03 4.46 13.48
CA VAL A 82 -1.11 4.07 12.38
C VAL A 82 -0.61 5.23 11.54
N PHE A 83 -1.25 6.40 11.61
CA PHE A 83 -0.78 7.63 10.98
C PHE A 83 0.15 8.47 11.89
N GLU A 84 0.33 8.06 13.15
CA GLU A 84 1.28 8.71 14.06
C GLU A 84 2.71 8.34 13.67
N ARG A 85 3.59 9.33 13.68
CA ARG A 85 5.02 9.09 13.43
C ARG A 85 5.56 8.07 14.43
N PHE A 86 6.35 7.12 13.92
CA PHE A 86 6.99 6.05 14.69
C PHE A 86 6.05 5.02 15.33
N PHE A 87 4.74 5.11 15.10
CA PHE A 87 3.82 4.11 15.62
C PHE A 87 3.90 2.80 14.84
N ARG A 88 3.98 1.69 15.57
CA ARG A 88 4.01 0.32 15.05
C ARG A 88 3.18 -0.58 15.97
N VAL A 89 2.46 -1.52 15.37
CA VAL A 89 1.74 -2.53 16.14
C VAL A 89 2.76 -3.45 16.82
N ILE A 90 2.64 -3.61 18.14
CA ILE A 90 3.55 -4.45 18.94
C ILE A 90 3.44 -5.90 18.43
N GLY A 91 4.58 -6.52 18.10
CA GLY A 91 4.64 -7.90 17.61
C GLY A 91 5.03 -8.06 16.14
N THR A 92 5.08 -6.99 15.34
CA THR A 92 5.57 -7.06 13.95
C THR A 92 7.09 -6.85 13.89
N GLN A 93 7.87 -7.92 13.69
CA GLN A 93 9.32 -7.84 13.51
C GLN A 93 9.69 -7.43 12.07
N SER A 94 9.53 -6.15 11.72
CA SER A 94 9.95 -5.64 10.40
C SER A 94 10.62 -4.26 10.44
N THR A 95 11.67 -4.04 9.64
CA THR A 95 12.52 -2.84 9.59
C THR A 95 11.92 -1.70 8.73
N GLY A 96 11.70 -0.49 9.28
CA GLY A 96 11.07 0.65 8.58
C GLY A 96 10.74 1.85 9.51
N SER A 97 10.26 2.99 8.98
CA SER A 97 10.02 4.22 9.76
C SER A 97 8.57 4.48 10.22
N GLY A 98 7.59 3.74 9.69
CA GLY A 98 6.15 3.99 9.90
C GLY A 98 5.40 4.12 8.58
N LEU A 99 4.14 4.59 8.62
CA LEU A 99 3.41 5.13 7.46
C LEU A 99 3.81 6.58 7.20
#